data_AF-A0AAD3WDP8-F1
#
_entry.id   AF-A0AAD3WDP8-F1
#
_cell.length_a   1.000
_cell.length_b   1.000
_cell.length_c   1.000
_cell.angle_alpha   90.00
_cell.angle_beta   90.00
_cell.angle_gamma   90.00
#
_symmetry.space_group_name_H-M   'P 1'
#
loop_
_entity.id
_entity.type
_entity.pdbx_description
1 polymer ?
#
loop_
_entity_poly.entity_id
_entity_poly.type
_entity_poly.pdbx_seq_one_letter_code
_entity_poly.pdbx_strand_id
1 'polypeptide(L)'
;MKFRLRSVLGLVYKSFLGAGSRRRTGEAAPLRLLLRYGLRLIAISIAVFLAFRLISFLVSAYRFHGEFVFVTVEESSSQALAALPLGFERLSDTFVDCEERILELPKKPFLWGVSLGTYYSASSQGIEFEEWVKFSRTGKLTVPVGRPVDVKGRDLSGEAVPLVDNPARIVRGELVVERTERSGAIRFRYGDKRVTLRPGESWAEILALVDGVLVEIGADTWESALEEYLASGVPVTRVAVSNRGFWPKTGVYARGEGVKGIEVLP
;
A
#
# COMPACT_ATOMS: atom_id res chain seq x y z
N MET A 1 -1.89 -18.76 -18.15
CA MET A 1 -0.56 -18.27 -18.58
C MET A 1 0.54 -19.00 -17.81
N LYS A 2 1.24 -19.94 -18.45
CA LYS A 2 2.37 -20.70 -17.86
C LYS A 2 3.68 -20.17 -18.45
N PHE A 3 4.46 -19.44 -17.67
CA PHE A 3 5.75 -18.89 -18.09
C PHE A 3 6.78 -20.01 -18.31
N ARG A 4 7.26 -20.15 -19.55
CA ARG A 4 8.31 -21.09 -19.95
C ARG A 4 9.69 -20.58 -19.48
N LEU A 5 10.06 -20.88 -18.24
CA LEU A 5 11.38 -20.60 -17.66
C LEU A 5 12.40 -21.72 -17.96
N ARG A 6 12.32 -22.38 -19.13
CA ARG A 6 13.19 -23.52 -19.49
C ARG A 6 14.24 -23.23 -20.58
N SER A 7 14.26 -22.03 -21.16
CA SER A 7 15.08 -21.77 -22.37
C SER A 7 16.48 -21.21 -22.11
N VAL A 8 16.75 -20.55 -20.98
CA VAL A 8 18.06 -19.88 -20.77
C VAL A 8 19.12 -20.81 -20.17
N LEU A 9 18.77 -21.69 -19.22
CA LEU A 9 19.73 -22.65 -18.66
C LEU A 9 20.14 -23.75 -19.65
N GLY A 10 19.27 -24.11 -20.59
CA GLY A 10 19.55 -25.14 -21.61
C GLY A 10 20.58 -24.71 -22.66
N LEU A 11 20.67 -23.40 -22.95
CA LEU A 11 21.59 -22.87 -23.97
C LEU A 11 23.04 -22.80 -23.46
N VAL A 12 23.22 -22.51 -22.16
CA VAL A 12 24.55 -22.49 -21.53
C VAL A 12 25.11 -23.92 -21.39
N TYR A 13 24.24 -24.92 -21.15
CA TYR A 13 24.70 -26.30 -20.95
C TYR A 13 25.10 -27.01 -22.25
N LYS A 14 24.44 -26.71 -23.37
CA LYS A 14 24.76 -27.31 -24.69
C LYS A 14 26.05 -26.77 -25.30
N SER A 15 26.40 -25.51 -25.02
CA SER A 15 27.63 -24.90 -25.52
C SER A 15 28.90 -25.48 -24.87
N PHE A 16 28.77 -26.08 -23.68
CA PHE A 16 29.89 -26.67 -22.94
C PHE A 16 30.17 -28.15 -23.24
N LEU A 17 29.23 -28.87 -23.87
CA LEU A 17 29.34 -30.31 -24.08
C LEU A 17 29.56 -30.74 -25.55
N GLY A 18 29.49 -29.80 -26.50
CA GLY A 18 29.53 -30.10 -27.94
C GLY A 18 30.91 -30.09 -28.63
N ALA A 19 31.98 -29.64 -27.96
CA ALA A 19 33.31 -29.58 -28.58
C ALA A 19 34.20 -30.75 -28.13
N GLY A 20 33.96 -31.92 -28.70
CA GLY A 20 34.89 -33.04 -28.63
C GLY A 20 35.79 -33.05 -29.86
N SER A 21 37.11 -32.93 -29.71
CA SER A 21 38.10 -33.75 -30.44
C SER A 21 39.56 -33.44 -30.07
N ARG A 22 40.30 -34.51 -29.79
CA ARG A 22 41.76 -34.74 -29.98
C ARG A 22 42.80 -34.09 -29.05
N ARG A 23 43.25 -34.95 -28.12
CA ARG A 23 44.65 -35.19 -27.66
C ARG A 23 45.57 -33.97 -27.50
N ARG A 24 45.64 -33.46 -26.26
CA ARG A 24 46.90 -33.16 -25.55
C ARG A 24 46.70 -33.36 -24.05
N THR A 25 47.23 -34.46 -23.55
CA THR A 25 47.43 -34.78 -22.13
C THR A 25 48.50 -33.85 -21.59
N GLY A 26 48.18 -33.03 -20.57
CA GLY A 26 49.18 -32.23 -19.86
C GLY A 26 48.63 -31.09 -19.00
N GLU A 27 47.81 -30.20 -19.55
CA GLU A 27 47.64 -28.86 -18.94
C GLU A 27 46.19 -28.40 -18.66
N ALA A 28 45.17 -29.21 -18.97
CA ALA A 28 43.76 -28.83 -18.77
C ALA A 28 43.17 -29.19 -17.39
N ALA A 29 43.93 -29.91 -16.55
CA ALA A 29 43.53 -30.28 -15.19
C ALA A 29 43.33 -29.08 -14.24
N PRO A 30 44.22 -28.07 -14.18
CA PRO A 30 44.08 -26.96 -13.23
C PRO A 30 42.88 -26.06 -13.52
N LEU A 31 42.56 -25.80 -14.80
CA LEU A 31 41.41 -24.99 -15.20
C LEU A 31 40.07 -25.63 -14.81
N ARG A 32 39.94 -26.97 -14.93
CA ARG A 32 38.73 -27.68 -14.50
C ARG A 32 38.58 -27.74 -12.98
N LEU A 33 39.69 -27.80 -12.23
CA LEU A 33 39.65 -27.65 -10.78
C LEU A 33 39.23 -26.24 -10.39
N LEU A 34 39.87 -25.20 -10.92
CA LEU A 34 39.56 -23.80 -10.62
C LEU A 34 38.09 -23.46 -10.91
N LEU A 35 37.54 -23.94 -12.03
CA LEU A 35 36.13 -23.74 -12.36
C LEU A 35 35.19 -24.44 -11.36
N ARG A 36 35.52 -25.66 -10.92
CA ARG A 36 34.75 -26.41 -9.91
C ARG A 36 34.81 -25.75 -8.53
N TYR A 37 35.97 -25.24 -8.11
CA TYR A 37 36.09 -24.52 -6.85
C TYR A 37 35.41 -23.14 -6.91
N GLY A 38 35.52 -22.42 -8.02
CA GLY A 38 34.82 -21.15 -8.24
C GLY A 38 33.29 -21.30 -8.20
N LEU A 39 32.74 -22.32 -8.88
CA LEU A 39 31.31 -22.62 -8.83
C LEU A 39 30.83 -23.01 -7.42
N ARG A 40 31.64 -23.76 -6.65
CA ARG A 40 31.33 -24.09 -5.25
C ARG A 40 31.31 -22.84 -4.38
N LEU A 41 32.29 -21.95 -4.51
CA LEU A 41 32.33 -20.69 -3.74
C LEU A 41 31.14 -19.79 -4.07
N ILE A 42 30.75 -19.68 -5.34
CA ILE A 42 29.56 -18.94 -5.76
C ILE A 42 28.29 -19.59 -5.16
N ALA A 43 28.15 -20.91 -5.26
CA ALA A 43 27.00 -21.62 -4.71
C ALA A 43 26.89 -21.46 -3.18
N ILE A 44 28.02 -21.54 -2.46
CA ILE A 44 28.08 -21.30 -1.01
C ILE A 44 27.68 -19.86 -0.70
N SER A 45 28.19 -18.88 -1.44
CA SER A 45 27.85 -17.46 -1.25
C SER A 45 26.36 -17.20 -1.46
N ILE A 46 25.75 -17.80 -2.49
CA ILE A 46 24.31 -17.74 -2.75
C ILE A 46 23.54 -18.41 -1.61
N ALA A 47 23.96 -19.59 -1.16
CA ALA A 47 23.30 -20.31 -0.08
C ALA A 47 23.33 -19.52 1.24
N VAL A 48 24.48 -18.93 1.61
CA VAL A 48 24.63 -18.07 2.79
C VAL A 48 23.74 -16.83 2.67
N PHE A 49 23.73 -16.18 1.50
CA PHE A 49 22.86 -15.02 1.27
C PHE A 49 21.37 -15.38 1.41
N LEU A 50 20.93 -16.49 0.83
CA LEU A 50 19.56 -16.97 0.94
C LEU A 50 19.21 -17.36 2.38
N ALA A 51 20.11 -18.03 3.11
CA ALA A 51 19.92 -18.37 4.51
C ALA A 51 19.77 -17.12 5.37
N PHE A 52 20.61 -16.11 5.17
CA PHE A 52 20.51 -14.83 5.88
C PHE A 52 19.18 -14.12 5.58
N ARG A 53 18.74 -14.11 4.32
CA ARG A 53 17.42 -13.57 3.92
C ARG A 53 16.27 -14.31 4.60
N LEU A 54 16.33 -15.64 4.64
CA LEU A 54 15.31 -16.47 5.27
C LEU A 54 15.25 -16.23 6.78
N ILE A 55 16.40 -16.18 7.47
CA ILE A 55 16.48 -15.89 8.90
C ILE A 55 15.91 -14.49 9.18
N SER A 56 16.29 -13.48 8.39
CA SER A 56 15.76 -12.12 8.55
C SER A 56 14.24 -12.08 8.35
N PHE A 57 13.70 -12.86 7.40
CA PHE A 57 12.27 -12.96 7.18
C PHE A 57 11.57 -13.65 8.36
N LEU A 58 12.07 -14.80 8.84
CA LEU A 58 11.50 -15.52 9.97
C LEU A 58 11.50 -14.68 11.24
N VAL A 59 12.60 -13.98 11.51
CA VAL A 59 12.70 -13.05 12.65
C VAL A 59 11.69 -11.91 12.52
N SER A 60 11.49 -11.36 11.32
CA SER A 60 10.46 -10.34 11.08
C SER A 60 9.04 -10.89 11.28
N ALA A 61 8.75 -12.08 10.73
CA ALA A 61 7.46 -12.73 10.85
C ALA A 61 7.12 -13.11 12.31
N TYR A 62 8.12 -13.48 13.09
CA TYR A 62 7.97 -13.76 14.53
C TYR A 62 7.67 -12.48 15.33
N ARG A 63 8.32 -11.35 15.00
CA ARG A 63 8.07 -10.07 15.69
C ARG A 63 6.65 -9.55 15.53
N PHE A 64 6.11 -9.71 14.33
CA PHE A 64 4.73 -9.35 14.03
C PHE A 64 3.84 -10.59 14.06
N HIS A 65 4.05 -11.54 14.99
CA HIS A 65 3.29 -12.79 14.98
C HIS A 65 1.81 -12.54 15.30
N GLY A 66 1.53 -11.83 16.40
CA GLY A 66 0.18 -11.51 16.88
C GLY A 66 -0.36 -10.14 16.46
N GLU A 67 0.51 -9.22 16.04
CA GLU A 67 0.15 -7.83 15.77
C GLU A 67 0.75 -7.33 14.46
N PHE A 68 0.24 -6.21 13.96
CA PHE A 68 0.77 -5.46 12.81
C PHE A 68 0.62 -3.95 13.06
N VAL A 69 1.38 -3.10 12.37
CA VAL A 69 1.17 -1.65 12.44
C VAL A 69 0.00 -1.28 11.54
N PHE A 70 -0.98 -0.54 12.06
CA PHE A 70 -2.11 -0.07 11.28
C PHE A 70 -1.99 1.42 10.97
N VAL A 71 -2.27 1.77 9.72
CA VAL A 71 -2.16 3.13 9.20
C VAL A 71 -3.45 3.49 8.49
N THR A 72 -4.03 4.64 8.81
CA THR A 72 -5.15 5.20 8.05
C THR A 72 -4.63 6.31 7.14
N VAL A 73 -5.06 6.30 5.88
CA VAL A 73 -4.81 7.35 4.89
C VAL A 73 -6.16 7.87 4.43
N GLU A 74 -6.44 9.13 4.73
CA GLU A 74 -7.72 9.76 4.47
C GLU A 74 -7.51 10.87 3.42
N GLU A 75 -8.24 10.80 2.33
CA GLU A 75 -8.39 11.88 1.35
C GLU A 75 -9.77 12.53 1.55
N SER A 76 -9.80 13.84 1.75
CA SER A 76 -11.04 14.61 1.87
C SER A 76 -11.02 15.77 0.90
N SER A 77 -11.81 15.68 -0.15
CA SER A 77 -11.90 16.69 -1.22
C SER A 77 -13.18 17.51 -1.09
N SER A 78 -13.15 18.80 -1.41
CA SER A 78 -14.32 19.68 -1.31
C SER A 78 -15.33 19.49 -2.43
N GLN A 79 -14.83 19.15 -3.63
CA GLN A 79 -15.58 19.15 -4.89
C GLN A 79 -15.36 17.89 -5.73
N ALA A 80 -14.74 16.84 -5.16
CA ALA A 80 -14.49 15.61 -5.91
C ALA A 80 -15.78 14.88 -6.26
N LEU A 81 -16.91 15.15 -5.59
CA LEU A 81 -18.20 14.58 -5.95
C LEU A 81 -18.93 15.49 -6.95
N ALA A 82 -19.07 15.02 -8.19
CA ALA A 82 -19.72 15.75 -9.29
C ALA A 82 -21.25 15.78 -9.17
N ALA A 83 -21.84 14.77 -8.52
CA ALA A 83 -23.27 14.66 -8.32
C ALA A 83 -23.56 13.98 -6.98
N LEU A 84 -24.56 14.46 -6.25
CA LEU A 84 -25.04 13.81 -5.03
C LEU A 84 -25.87 12.58 -5.41
N PRO A 85 -25.40 11.35 -5.14
CA PRO A 85 -26.14 10.16 -5.54
C PRO A 85 -27.40 9.98 -4.69
N LEU A 86 -28.56 9.90 -5.34
CA LEU A 86 -29.83 9.58 -4.68
C LEU A 86 -29.80 8.12 -4.19
N GLY A 87 -30.07 7.90 -2.90
CA GLY A 87 -30.15 6.55 -2.33
C GLY A 87 -28.80 5.81 -2.27
N PHE A 88 -27.69 6.54 -2.19
CA PHE A 88 -26.37 5.94 -2.07
C PHE A 88 -26.22 5.28 -0.70
N GLU A 89 -26.40 3.97 -0.67
CA GLU A 89 -25.94 3.16 0.45
C GLU A 89 -24.43 3.23 0.51
N ARG A 90 -23.89 3.25 1.75
CA ARG A 90 -22.45 3.22 2.02
C ARG A 90 -21.77 2.21 1.08
N LEU A 91 -20.82 2.67 0.27
CA LEU A 91 -19.96 1.79 -0.53
C LEU A 91 -19.02 0.94 0.35
N SER A 92 -19.03 1.18 1.66
CA SER A 92 -18.07 0.62 2.58
C SER A 92 -18.45 -0.78 3.04
N ASP A 93 -17.65 -1.74 2.58
CA ASP A 93 -17.67 -3.11 3.09
C ASP A 93 -16.73 -3.29 4.29
N THR A 94 -16.02 -2.23 4.66
CA THR A 94 -14.99 -2.23 5.70
C THR A 94 -15.45 -1.43 6.91
N PHE A 95 -15.44 -2.04 8.09
CA PHE A 95 -15.66 -1.31 9.34
C PHE A 95 -14.35 -1.21 10.11
N VAL A 96 -14.00 0.01 10.54
CA VAL A 96 -12.77 0.30 11.29
C VAL A 96 -13.15 0.95 12.61
N ASP A 97 -12.98 0.21 13.71
CA ASP A 97 -13.05 0.75 15.06
C ASP A 97 -11.64 0.99 15.58
N CYS A 98 -11.28 2.27 15.69
CA CYS A 98 -9.95 2.66 16.16
C CYS A 98 -9.78 2.53 17.68
N GLU A 99 -10.87 2.55 18.45
CA GLU A 99 -10.84 2.47 19.90
C GLU A 99 -10.65 1.01 20.33
N GLU A 100 -11.51 0.13 19.81
CA GLU A 100 -11.45 -1.32 20.07
C GLU A 100 -10.38 -2.04 19.23
N ARG A 101 -9.78 -1.33 18.26
CA ARG A 101 -8.81 -1.87 17.28
C ARG A 101 -9.38 -3.05 16.50
N ILE A 102 -10.63 -2.89 16.07
CA ILE A 102 -11.38 -3.88 15.30
C ILE A 102 -11.40 -3.46 13.84
N LEU A 103 -11.09 -4.42 12.96
CA LEU A 103 -11.15 -4.27 11.51
C LEU A 103 -12.04 -5.36 10.94
N GLU A 104 -13.24 -5.00 10.51
CA GLU A 104 -14.13 -5.89 9.79
C GLU A 104 -13.94 -5.70 8.28
N LEU A 105 -13.76 -6.80 7.58
CA LEU A 105 -13.51 -6.82 6.14
C LEU A 105 -14.55 -7.69 5.44
N PRO A 106 -14.83 -7.47 4.14
CA PRO A 106 -15.73 -8.36 3.40
C PRO A 106 -15.23 -9.81 3.35
N LYS A 107 -13.91 -10.01 3.48
CA LYS A 107 -13.29 -11.34 3.48
C LYS A 107 -12.11 -11.39 4.44
N LYS A 108 -11.96 -12.51 5.14
CA LYS A 108 -10.86 -12.76 6.06
C LYS A 108 -9.51 -12.80 5.33
N PRO A 109 -8.56 -11.91 5.65
CA PRO A 109 -7.23 -11.93 5.06
C PRO A 109 -6.34 -12.98 5.75
N PHE A 110 -5.34 -13.48 5.03
CA PHE A 110 -4.30 -14.31 5.62
C PHE A 110 -3.17 -13.43 6.22
N LEU A 111 -3.19 -13.25 7.54
CA LEU A 111 -2.33 -12.30 8.25
C LEU A 111 -0.97 -12.84 8.72
N TRP A 112 -0.60 -14.07 8.34
CA TRP A 112 0.69 -14.62 8.74
C TRP A 112 1.86 -13.80 8.14
N GLY A 113 2.77 -13.37 9.03
CA GLY A 113 3.92 -12.53 8.68
C GLY A 113 3.58 -11.10 8.22
N VAL A 114 2.33 -10.67 8.31
CA VAL A 114 1.93 -9.27 8.03
C VAL A 114 2.48 -8.36 9.11
N SER A 115 3.12 -7.26 8.70
CA SER A 115 3.70 -6.25 9.58
C SER A 115 3.05 -4.87 9.45
N LEU A 116 2.31 -4.64 8.35
CA LEU A 116 1.65 -3.38 8.05
C LEU A 116 0.25 -3.66 7.49
N GLY A 117 -0.76 -2.99 8.02
CA GLY A 117 -2.09 -2.86 7.45
C GLY A 117 -2.35 -1.39 7.14
N THR A 118 -2.91 -1.10 5.97
CA THR A 118 -3.24 0.26 5.57
C THR A 118 -4.68 0.29 5.12
N TYR A 119 -5.46 1.17 5.76
CA TYR A 119 -6.80 1.55 5.35
C TYR A 119 -6.71 2.87 4.60
N TYR A 120 -7.29 2.92 3.41
CA TYR A 120 -7.43 4.13 2.62
C TYR A 120 -8.91 4.44 2.45
N SER A 121 -9.28 5.69 2.66
CA SER A 121 -10.61 6.22 2.36
C SER A 121 -10.49 7.55 1.63
N ALA A 122 -11.37 7.76 0.66
CA ALA A 122 -11.53 9.02 -0.05
C ALA A 122 -12.99 9.47 0.04
N SER A 123 -13.18 10.70 0.48
CA SER A 123 -14.50 11.29 0.69
C SER A 123 -14.61 12.71 0.16
N SER A 124 -15.84 13.12 -0.11
CA SER A 124 -16.18 14.48 -0.48
C SER A 124 -17.51 14.87 0.15
N GLN A 125 -17.53 16.01 0.86
CA GLN A 125 -18.73 16.50 1.58
C GLN A 125 -19.32 15.46 2.56
N GLY A 126 -18.46 14.66 3.19
CA GLY A 126 -18.87 13.60 4.12
C GLY A 126 -19.33 12.30 3.45
N ILE A 127 -19.30 12.22 2.12
CA ILE A 127 -19.67 11.03 1.36
C ILE A 127 -18.41 10.31 0.89
N GLU A 128 -18.22 9.08 1.35
CA GLU A 128 -17.13 8.20 0.95
C GLU A 128 -17.42 7.61 -0.44
N PHE A 129 -16.47 7.75 -1.36
CA PHE A 129 -16.60 7.26 -2.73
C PHE A 129 -15.56 6.20 -3.11
N GLU A 130 -14.44 6.10 -2.39
CA GLU A 130 -13.48 5.01 -2.55
C GLU A 130 -12.94 4.58 -1.20
N GLU A 131 -12.85 3.28 -0.98
CA GLU A 131 -12.16 2.72 0.18
C GLU A 131 -11.49 1.40 -0.17
N TRP A 132 -10.42 1.06 0.56
CA TRP A 132 -9.85 -0.28 0.56
C TRP A 132 -8.87 -0.50 1.71
N VAL A 133 -8.62 -1.78 1.99
CA VAL A 133 -7.58 -2.22 2.93
C VAL A 133 -6.55 -3.07 2.21
N LYS A 134 -5.27 -2.83 2.50
CA LYS A 134 -4.17 -3.71 2.08
C LYS A 134 -3.26 -4.05 3.25
N PHE A 135 -2.73 -5.26 3.18
CA PHE A 135 -1.76 -5.78 4.14
C PHE A 135 -0.42 -6.04 3.46
N SER A 136 0.67 -5.78 4.17
CA SER A 136 2.02 -5.99 3.69
C SER A 136 2.85 -6.76 4.71
N ARG A 137 3.59 -7.76 4.22
CA ARG A 137 4.57 -8.54 5.01
C ARG A 137 5.94 -7.91 5.09
N THR A 138 6.24 -6.98 4.17
CA THR A 138 7.56 -6.33 4.09
C THR A 138 7.61 -5.03 4.88
N GLY A 139 6.47 -4.57 5.41
CA GLY A 139 6.33 -3.25 6.03
C GLY A 139 6.45 -2.12 5.01
N LYS A 140 6.13 -2.41 3.75
CA LYS A 140 6.16 -1.45 2.65
C LYS A 140 4.89 -1.54 1.83
N LEU A 141 4.34 -0.39 1.43
CA LEU A 141 3.13 -0.33 0.63
C LEU A 141 3.08 0.99 -0.14
N THR A 142 2.53 0.95 -1.35
CA THR A 142 2.17 2.15 -2.11
C THR A 142 0.65 2.31 -2.10
N VAL A 143 0.20 3.48 -1.67
CA VAL A 143 -1.20 3.94 -1.65
C VAL A 143 -1.37 4.90 -2.84
N PRO A 144 -2.09 4.49 -3.89
CA PRO A 144 -2.22 5.30 -5.10
C PRO A 144 -3.30 6.39 -4.93
N VAL A 145 -3.05 7.37 -4.04
CA VAL A 145 -3.98 8.47 -3.73
C VAL A 145 -4.40 9.22 -5.02
N GLY A 146 -3.45 9.53 -5.91
CA GLY A 146 -3.73 10.19 -7.19
C GLY A 146 -4.30 9.33 -8.32
N ARG A 147 -4.70 8.08 -8.08
CA ARG A 147 -5.34 7.27 -9.12
C ARG A 147 -6.75 7.79 -9.39
N PRO A 148 -7.16 7.96 -10.66
CA PRO A 148 -8.55 8.28 -10.97
C PRO A 148 -9.52 7.25 -10.39
N VAL A 149 -10.59 7.73 -9.76
CA VAL A 149 -11.70 6.90 -9.27
C VAL A 149 -12.78 6.86 -10.34
N ASP A 150 -13.20 5.67 -10.74
CA ASP A 150 -14.33 5.45 -11.64
C ASP A 150 -15.49 4.86 -10.85
N VAL A 151 -16.29 5.74 -10.25
CA VAL A 151 -17.54 5.38 -9.56
C VAL A 151 -18.68 5.98 -10.37
N LYS A 152 -19.61 5.12 -10.77
CA LYS A 152 -20.75 5.49 -11.61
C LYS A 152 -22.03 5.43 -10.81
N GLY A 153 -22.84 6.46 -10.93
CA GLY A 153 -24.19 6.54 -10.40
C GLY A 153 -25.20 6.51 -11.52
N ARG A 154 -26.48 6.59 -11.15
CA ARG A 154 -27.57 6.80 -12.11
C ARG A 154 -28.14 8.18 -11.91
N ASP A 155 -28.40 8.89 -13.00
CA ASP A 155 -29.15 10.14 -12.96
C ASP A 155 -30.67 9.89 -12.90
N LEU A 156 -31.46 10.97 -12.95
CA LEU A 156 -32.92 10.90 -12.96
C LEU A 156 -33.50 10.23 -14.23
N SER A 157 -32.72 10.16 -15.30
CA SER A 157 -33.09 9.46 -16.54
C SER A 157 -32.70 7.98 -16.52
N GLY A 158 -31.98 7.54 -15.48
CA GLY A 158 -31.50 6.17 -15.31
C GLY A 158 -30.15 5.89 -15.98
N GLU A 159 -29.55 6.89 -16.62
CA GLU A 159 -28.29 6.81 -17.35
C GLU A 159 -27.08 6.81 -16.41
N ALA A 160 -26.02 6.11 -16.81
CA ALA A 160 -24.81 5.98 -16.01
C ALA A 160 -23.95 7.25 -16.12
N VAL A 161 -23.79 7.96 -15.00
CA VAL A 161 -23.00 9.19 -14.93
C VAL A 161 -21.83 9.04 -13.95
N PRO A 162 -20.65 9.65 -14.24
CA PRO A 162 -19.54 9.65 -13.30
C PRO A 162 -19.92 10.45 -12.05
N LEU A 163 -19.73 9.85 -10.87
CA LEU A 163 -19.96 10.53 -9.60
C LEU A 163 -18.74 11.31 -9.12
N VAL A 164 -17.55 10.97 -9.60
CA VAL A 164 -16.30 11.58 -9.15
C VAL A 164 -15.73 12.51 -10.22
N ASP A 165 -15.60 13.79 -9.87
CA ASP A 165 -14.80 14.79 -10.60
C ASP A 165 -13.32 14.62 -10.23
N ASN A 166 -12.61 13.77 -10.97
CA ASN A 166 -11.19 13.51 -10.73
C ASN A 166 -10.28 14.74 -10.87
N PRO A 167 -10.50 15.66 -11.83
CA PRO A 167 -9.82 16.97 -11.85
C PRO A 167 -9.88 17.77 -10.54
N ALA A 168 -10.96 17.64 -9.75
CA ALA A 168 -11.09 18.31 -8.46
C ALA A 168 -10.38 17.60 -7.30
N ARG A 169 -9.75 16.43 -7.54
CA ARG A 169 -8.95 15.68 -6.56
C ARG A 169 -7.49 16.12 -6.65
N ILE A 170 -7.12 17.07 -5.80
CA ILE A 170 -5.84 17.77 -5.88
C ILE A 170 -4.81 17.08 -4.97
N VAL A 171 -3.92 16.26 -5.55
CA VAL A 171 -3.01 15.39 -4.79
C VAL A 171 -1.61 15.32 -5.41
N ARG A 172 -0.57 15.09 -4.59
CA ARG A 172 0.85 15.01 -5.03
C ARG A 172 1.27 13.67 -5.63
N GLY A 173 0.30 12.82 -6.00
CA GLY A 173 0.53 11.49 -6.56
C GLY A 173 0.40 10.37 -5.53
N GLU A 174 1.37 9.44 -5.50
CA GLU A 174 1.32 8.26 -4.64
C GLU A 174 1.93 8.52 -3.26
N LEU A 175 1.32 7.93 -2.22
CA LEU A 175 1.93 7.81 -0.90
C LEU A 175 2.65 6.47 -0.79
N VAL A 176 3.94 6.50 -0.46
CA VAL A 176 4.77 5.30 -0.37
C VAL A 176 5.25 5.11 1.06
N VAL A 177 4.75 4.09 1.75
CA VAL A 177 5.31 3.61 3.01
C VAL A 177 6.61 2.89 2.69
N GLU A 178 7.74 3.55 2.95
CA GLU A 178 9.09 3.06 2.61
C GLU A 178 9.56 2.00 3.61
N ARG A 179 9.12 2.11 4.87
CA ARG A 179 9.54 1.24 5.99
C ARG A 179 8.57 1.29 7.17
N THR A 180 8.31 0.14 7.76
CA THR A 180 7.76 -0.04 9.10
C THR A 180 8.88 -0.47 10.06
N GLU A 181 9.07 0.26 11.14
CA GLU A 181 10.08 -0.02 12.17
C GLU A 181 9.55 -0.93 13.28
N ARG A 182 10.47 -1.48 14.08
CA ARG A 182 10.12 -2.36 15.21
C ARG A 182 9.39 -1.63 16.33
N SER A 183 9.59 -0.32 16.45
CA SER A 183 8.90 0.55 17.40
C SER A 183 7.45 0.80 17.02
N GLY A 184 7.01 0.34 15.85
CA GLY A 184 5.71 0.70 15.27
C GLY A 184 5.77 2.00 14.47
N ALA A 185 6.90 2.71 14.45
CA ALA A 185 7.04 3.89 13.62
C ALA A 185 6.99 3.55 12.13
N ILE A 186 6.36 4.41 11.34
CA ILE A 186 6.33 4.31 9.89
C ILE A 186 7.09 5.48 9.28
N ARG A 187 7.83 5.20 8.21
CA ARG A 187 8.38 6.23 7.32
C ARG A 187 7.68 6.16 5.99
N PHE A 188 7.14 7.28 5.54
CA PHE A 188 6.49 7.38 4.25
C PHE A 188 7.00 8.59 3.47
N ARG A 189 6.80 8.53 2.16
CA ARG A 189 7.05 9.62 1.22
C ARG A 189 5.74 9.98 0.52
N TYR A 190 5.46 11.27 0.39
CA TYR A 190 4.35 11.79 -0.38
C TYR A 190 4.79 13.05 -1.12
N GLY A 191 4.73 13.01 -2.46
CA GLY A 191 5.44 13.97 -3.29
C GLY A 191 6.96 13.96 -3.01
N ASP A 192 7.48 15.15 -2.68
CA ASP A 192 8.85 15.44 -2.27
C ASP A 192 9.09 15.32 -0.75
N LYS A 193 8.02 15.23 0.04
CA LYS A 193 8.10 15.14 1.50
C LYS A 193 8.40 13.72 1.96
N ARG A 194 9.26 13.60 2.98
CA ARG A 194 9.47 12.37 3.75
C ARG A 194 9.16 12.62 5.22
N VAL A 195 8.25 11.82 5.77
CA VAL A 195 7.73 11.98 7.13
C VAL A 195 7.92 10.66 7.88
N THR A 196 8.23 10.75 9.18
CA THR A 196 8.24 9.60 10.08
C THR A 196 7.20 9.83 11.16
N LEU A 197 6.27 8.89 11.34
CA LEU A 197 5.24 8.93 12.38
C LEU A 197 5.44 7.79 13.36
N ARG A 198 5.54 8.11 14.64
CA ARG A 198 5.46 7.16 15.75
C ARG A 198 4.02 6.70 15.95
N PRO A 199 3.79 5.58 16.66
CA PRO A 199 2.44 5.18 17.06
C PRO A 199 1.70 6.32 17.75
N GLY A 200 0.48 6.63 17.29
CA GLY A 200 -0.36 7.72 17.77
C GLY A 200 -0.13 9.07 17.07
N GLU A 201 0.93 9.22 16.30
CA GLU A 201 1.18 10.45 15.55
C GLU A 201 0.42 10.47 14.22
N SER A 202 0.04 11.68 13.81
CA SER A 202 -0.61 11.96 12.53
C SER A 202 0.12 13.08 11.79
N TRP A 203 -0.04 13.08 10.48
CA TRP A 203 0.40 14.14 9.58
C TRP A 203 -0.73 14.44 8.60
N ALA A 204 -0.89 15.69 8.21
CA ALA A 204 -1.83 16.06 7.17
C ALA A 204 -1.30 17.25 6.37
N GLU A 205 -1.79 17.38 5.14
CA GLU A 205 -1.64 18.58 4.32
C GLU A 205 -2.96 18.93 3.63
N ILE A 206 -3.09 20.19 3.25
CA ILE A 206 -4.20 20.70 2.46
C ILE A 206 -3.63 21.35 1.20
N LEU A 207 -4.17 20.96 0.06
CA LEU A 207 -3.80 21.44 -1.26
C LEU A 207 -5.00 22.08 -1.93
N ALA A 208 -4.77 23.21 -2.61
CA ALA A 208 -5.78 23.91 -3.39
C ALA A 208 -5.33 24.07 -4.84
N LEU A 209 -6.29 24.20 -5.76
CA LEU A 209 -6.03 24.50 -7.17
C LEU A 209 -6.47 25.94 -7.49
N VAL A 210 -5.55 26.89 -7.33
CA VAL A 210 -5.81 28.32 -7.57
C VAL A 210 -5.29 28.67 -8.97
N ASP A 211 -6.18 29.11 -9.87
CA ASP A 211 -5.83 29.46 -11.26
C ASP A 211 -5.06 28.35 -12.01
N GLY A 212 -5.38 27.09 -11.72
CA GLY A 212 -4.70 25.92 -12.30
C GLY A 212 -3.33 25.60 -11.69
N VAL A 213 -2.91 26.34 -10.66
CA VAL A 213 -1.67 26.11 -9.92
C VAL A 213 -1.96 25.40 -8.60
N LEU A 214 -1.18 24.36 -8.32
CA LEU A 214 -1.21 23.66 -7.05
C LEU A 214 -0.59 24.53 -5.95
N VAL A 215 -1.40 24.90 -4.95
CA VAL A 215 -0.97 25.67 -3.78
C VAL A 215 -1.09 24.82 -2.53
N GLU A 216 -0.05 24.82 -1.69
CA GLU A 216 -0.11 24.22 -0.36
C GLU A 216 -0.56 25.26 0.66
N ILE A 217 -1.54 24.89 1.49
CA ILE A 217 -2.04 25.75 2.56
C ILE A 217 -1.24 25.51 3.84
N GLY A 218 -0.69 26.57 4.41
CA GLY A 218 0.02 26.54 5.69
C GLY A 218 -0.87 26.07 6.83
N ALA A 219 -0.31 25.24 7.73
CA ALA A 219 -1.06 24.66 8.86
C ALA A 219 -1.66 25.70 9.81
N ASP A 220 -1.04 26.86 9.89
CA ASP A 220 -1.47 28.02 10.66
C ASP A 220 -2.68 28.76 10.06
N THR A 221 -2.99 28.54 8.77
CA THR A 221 -4.07 29.22 8.05
C THR A 221 -5.12 28.27 7.49
N TRP A 222 -5.14 27.00 7.93
CA TRP A 222 -6.05 25.99 7.36
C TRP A 222 -7.52 26.40 7.42
N GLU A 223 -7.99 26.88 8.56
CA GLU A 223 -9.39 27.24 8.76
C GLU A 223 -9.80 28.41 7.86
N SER A 224 -9.09 29.54 7.95
CA SER A 224 -9.40 30.75 7.17
C SER A 224 -9.28 30.53 5.66
N ALA A 225 -8.23 29.83 5.20
CA ALA A 225 -8.03 29.58 3.77
C ALA A 225 -9.05 28.57 3.22
N LEU A 226 -9.44 27.57 4.02
CA LEU A 226 -10.46 26.60 3.61
C LEU A 226 -11.82 27.30 3.46
N GLU A 227 -12.20 28.17 4.39
CA GLU A 227 -13.45 28.95 4.28
C GLU A 227 -13.47 29.82 3.01
N GLU A 228 -12.39 30.56 2.76
CA GLU A 228 -12.27 31.42 1.58
C GLU A 228 -12.34 30.62 0.27
N TYR A 229 -11.59 29.51 0.19
CA TYR A 229 -11.55 28.67 -1.00
C TYR A 229 -12.85 27.93 -1.26
N LEU A 230 -13.52 27.43 -0.20
CA LEU A 230 -14.85 26.86 -0.33
C LEU A 230 -15.87 27.89 -0.81
N ALA A 231 -15.84 29.11 -0.26
CA ALA A 231 -16.73 30.20 -0.67
C ALA A 231 -16.49 30.63 -2.13
N SER A 232 -15.24 30.56 -2.59
CA SER A 232 -14.83 30.97 -3.94
C SER A 232 -14.91 29.84 -4.97
N GLY A 233 -15.36 28.64 -4.57
CA GLY A 233 -15.46 27.49 -5.45
C GLY A 233 -14.10 26.93 -5.89
N VAL A 234 -13.03 27.19 -5.16
CA VAL A 234 -11.70 26.62 -5.41
C VAL A 234 -11.67 25.16 -4.95
N PRO A 235 -11.24 24.19 -5.79
CA PRO A 235 -11.05 22.81 -5.38
C PRO A 235 -9.97 22.71 -4.32
N VAL A 236 -10.29 22.01 -3.21
CA VAL A 236 -9.38 21.78 -2.09
C VAL A 236 -9.41 20.31 -1.71
N THR A 237 -8.24 19.72 -1.45
CA THR A 237 -8.10 18.35 -0.97
C THR A 237 -7.18 18.32 0.24
N ARG A 238 -7.67 17.72 1.32
CA ARG A 238 -6.89 17.34 2.50
C ARG A 238 -6.44 15.89 2.36
N VAL A 239 -5.16 15.63 2.59
CA VAL A 239 -4.63 14.28 2.75
C VAL A 239 -4.09 14.13 4.15
N ALA A 240 -4.57 13.14 4.89
CA ALA A 240 -4.15 12.85 6.25
C ALA A 240 -3.66 11.41 6.39
N VAL A 241 -2.62 11.22 7.20
CA VAL A 241 -1.99 9.94 7.48
C VAL A 241 -1.89 9.80 8.99
N SER A 242 -2.48 8.75 9.55
CA SER A 242 -2.40 8.48 10.98
C SER A 242 -1.79 7.12 11.23
N ASN A 243 -0.73 7.09 12.05
CA ASN A 243 -0.17 5.83 12.55
C ASN A 243 -0.98 5.39 13.78
N ARG A 244 -1.90 4.45 13.60
CA ARG A 244 -2.76 3.93 14.68
C ARG A 244 -2.03 2.94 15.60
N GLY A 245 -0.73 2.72 15.40
CA GLY A 245 0.10 1.85 16.22
C GLY A 245 -0.13 0.36 15.95
N PHE A 246 0.15 -0.46 16.96
CA PHE A 246 0.02 -1.91 16.86
C PHE A 246 -1.44 -2.35 17.01
N TRP A 247 -1.89 -3.11 16.02
CA TRP A 247 -3.21 -3.70 15.95
C TRP A 247 -3.12 -5.22 16.09
N PRO A 248 -3.98 -5.83 16.93
CA PRO A 248 -4.01 -7.27 17.10
C PRO A 248 -4.61 -7.92 15.85
N LYS A 249 -3.98 -8.98 15.34
CA LYS A 249 -4.52 -9.78 14.23
C LYS A 249 -5.82 -10.49 14.58
N THR A 250 -6.03 -10.75 15.87
CA THR A 250 -7.28 -11.30 16.39
C THR A 250 -8.43 -10.31 16.29
N GLY A 251 -8.16 -9.00 16.18
CA GLY A 251 -9.15 -7.96 15.93
C GLY A 251 -9.56 -7.81 14.47
N VAL A 252 -9.11 -8.70 13.57
CA VAL A 252 -9.46 -8.65 12.15
C VAL A 252 -10.47 -9.74 11.80
N TYR A 253 -11.65 -9.34 11.37
CA TYR A 253 -12.80 -10.22 11.14
C TYR A 253 -13.28 -10.16 9.69
N ALA A 254 -14.00 -11.20 9.27
CA ALA A 254 -14.81 -11.14 8.07
C ALA A 254 -16.25 -10.75 8.42
N ARG A 255 -16.88 -9.93 7.59
CA ARG A 255 -18.30 -9.58 7.71
C ARG A 255 -19.13 -10.86 7.67
N GLY A 256 -20.02 -11.00 8.66
CA GLY A 256 -20.85 -12.20 8.85
C GLY A 256 -20.20 -13.34 9.68
N GLU A 257 -18.91 -13.27 10.04
CA GLU A 257 -18.32 -14.17 11.06
C GLU A 257 -18.68 -13.75 12.50
N GLY A 258 -19.37 -12.61 12.67
CA GLY A 258 -19.97 -12.15 13.91
C GLY A 258 -18.95 -11.75 14.98
N VAL A 259 -18.87 -10.45 15.29
CA VAL A 259 -18.53 -10.07 16.67
C VAL A 259 -19.75 -10.43 17.50
N LYS A 260 -19.69 -11.52 18.27
CA LYS A 260 -20.71 -11.78 19.31
C LYS A 260 -20.69 -10.60 20.28
N GLY A 261 -21.62 -9.66 20.14
CA GLY A 261 -21.86 -8.61 21.13
C GLY A 261 -21.83 -7.15 20.66
N ILE A 262 -21.60 -6.85 19.38
CA ILE A 262 -21.82 -5.48 18.87
C ILE A 262 -23.18 -5.47 18.17
N GLU A 263 -24.22 -5.06 18.90
CA GLU A 263 -25.47 -4.62 18.28
C GLU A 263 -25.14 -3.38 17.47
N VAL A 264 -25.05 -3.53 16.15
CA VAL A 264 -25.08 -2.40 15.23
C VAL A 264 -26.48 -1.82 15.33
N LEU A 265 -26.63 -0.75 16.11
CA LEU A 265 -27.90 -0.02 16.16
C LEU A 265 -28.20 0.50 14.74
N PRO A 266 -29.47 0.38 14.28
CA PRO A 266 -29.90 0.78 12.96
C PRO A 266 -29.76 2.30 12.72
#